data_AF-A0A353EDY0-F1
#
_entry.id   AF-A0A353EDY0-F1
#
_cell.length_a   1.000
_cell.length_b   1.000
_cell.length_c   1.000
_cell.angle_alpha   90.00
_cell.angle_beta   90.00
_cell.angle_gamma   90.00
#
_symmetry.space_group_name_H-M   'P 1'
#
loop_
_entity.id
_entity.type
_entity.pdbx_description
1 polymer ?
#
loop_
_entity_poly.entity_id
_entity_poly.type
_entity_poly.pdbx_seq_one_letter_code
_entity_poly.pdbx_strand_id
1 'polypeptide(L)'
;MDNTLQQKNTKLIWTLIAVVIGMFAFATLIMPPLYDAFCDWTGLNGKVELKSAAAPEVKSDNPYLVSTETAEAQAALDETAPAIAAREVRVQFIAKADRSIPWDFKPVNNSINVVPGKAS
;
A
#
# COMPACT_ATOMS: atom_id res chain seq x y z
N MET A 1 47.77 30.08 -18.40
CA MET A 1 47.02 29.09 -17.61
C MET A 1 47.36 27.70 -18.12
N ASP A 2 47.79 26.83 -17.22
CA ASP A 2 48.29 25.49 -17.43
C ASP A 2 47.15 24.49 -17.70
N ASN A 3 47.12 23.97 -18.95
CA ASN A 3 46.07 23.07 -19.47
C ASN A 3 46.02 21.69 -18.79
N THR A 4 46.98 21.36 -17.92
CA THR A 4 47.08 20.06 -17.24
C THR A 4 46.18 19.96 -16.01
N LEU A 5 46.00 21.06 -15.26
CA LEU A 5 45.04 21.15 -14.14
C LEU A 5 43.60 21.12 -14.65
N GLN A 6 43.32 21.85 -15.73
CA GLN A 6 42.00 21.87 -16.38
C GLN A 6 41.60 20.47 -16.86
N GLN A 7 42.49 19.73 -17.55
CA GLN A 7 42.16 18.37 -18.00
C GLN A 7 41.86 17.37 -16.88
N LYS A 8 42.57 17.44 -15.75
CA LYS A 8 42.32 16.55 -14.61
C LYS A 8 40.99 16.86 -13.94
N ASN A 9 40.68 18.15 -13.78
CA ASN A 9 39.41 18.58 -13.19
C ASN A 9 38.23 18.17 -14.08
N THR A 10 38.32 18.30 -15.41
CA THR A 10 37.26 17.86 -16.32
C THR A 10 37.05 16.34 -16.28
N LYS A 11 38.13 15.55 -16.17
CA LYS A 11 38.04 14.09 -16.03
C LYS A 11 37.40 13.67 -14.71
N LEU A 12 37.75 14.36 -13.62
CA LEU A 12 37.14 14.15 -12.30
C LEU A 12 35.66 14.52 -12.29
N ILE A 13 35.30 15.67 -12.88
CA ILE A 13 33.90 16.10 -13.01
C ILE A 13 33.09 15.05 -13.79
N TRP A 14 33.63 14.54 -14.89
CA TRP A 14 32.96 13.48 -15.67
C TRP A 14 32.80 12.17 -14.88
N THR A 15 33.80 11.81 -14.08
CA THR A 15 33.74 10.62 -13.22
C THR A 15 32.71 10.79 -12.11
N LEU A 16 32.68 11.96 -11.46
CA LEU A 16 31.69 12.30 -10.43
C LEU A 16 30.26 12.29 -11.00
N ILE A 17 30.05 12.88 -12.17
CA ILE A 17 28.74 12.88 -12.85
C ILE A 17 28.31 11.43 -13.18
N ALA A 18 29.22 10.62 -13.73
CA ALA A 18 28.92 9.22 -14.05
C ALA A 18 28.53 8.41 -12.79
N VAL A 19 29.23 8.63 -11.67
CA VAL A 19 28.91 7.99 -10.38
C VAL A 19 27.55 8.43 -9.86
N VAL A 20 27.24 9.74 -9.88
CA VAL A 20 25.95 10.25 -9.42
C VAL A 20 24.80 9.66 -10.25
N ILE A 21 24.91 9.69 -11.58
CA ILE A 21 23.91 9.09 -12.47
C ILE A 21 23.77 7.59 -12.20
N GLY A 22 24.88 6.89 -11.97
CA GLY A 22 24.89 5.47 -11.59
C GLY A 22 24.14 5.19 -10.29
N MET A 23 24.30 6.04 -9.26
CA MET A 23 23.57 5.89 -7.99
C MET A 23 22.06 6.07 -8.17
N PHE A 24 21.64 7.05 -8.97
CA PHE A 24 20.21 7.26 -9.25
C PHE A 24 19.62 6.13 -10.08
N ALA A 25 20.30 5.70 -11.15
CA ALA A 25 19.86 4.57 -11.98
C ALA A 25 19.78 3.29 -11.16
N PHE A 26 20.72 3.07 -10.24
CA PHE A 26 20.67 1.95 -9.32
C PHE A 26 19.47 2.02 -8.37
N ALA A 27 19.18 3.19 -7.79
CA ALA A 27 18.04 3.35 -6.89
C ALA A 27 16.68 3.24 -7.60
N THR A 28 16.56 3.68 -8.86
CA THR A 28 15.26 3.70 -9.57
C THR A 28 15.02 2.48 -10.45
N LEU A 29 16.05 1.89 -11.04
CA LEU A 29 15.92 0.75 -11.94
C LEU A 29 16.31 -0.57 -11.29
N ILE A 30 17.30 -0.57 -10.40
CA ILE A 30 17.88 -1.80 -9.84
C ILE A 30 17.25 -2.15 -8.49
N MET A 31 16.98 -1.15 -7.63
CA MET A 31 16.39 -1.40 -6.31
C MET A 31 14.96 -1.98 -6.35
N PRO A 32 14.02 -1.52 -7.21
CA PRO A 32 12.68 -2.10 -7.25
C PRO A 32 12.64 -3.61 -7.58
N PRO A 33 13.21 -4.10 -8.70
CA PRO A 33 13.16 -5.53 -9.02
C PRO A 33 13.98 -6.39 -8.05
N LEU A 34 15.07 -5.83 -7.49
CA LEU A 34 15.87 -6.52 -6.50
C LEU A 34 15.12 -6.68 -5.17
N TYR A 35 14.43 -5.63 -4.72
CA TYR A 35 13.62 -5.66 -3.50
C TYR A 35 12.46 -6.66 -3.64
N ASP A 36 11.81 -6.72 -4.80
CA ASP A 36 10.74 -7.67 -5.07
C ASP A 36 11.25 -9.12 -5.03
N ALA A 37 12.38 -9.42 -5.67
CA ALA A 37 13.00 -10.75 -5.63
C ALA A 37 13.42 -11.17 -4.20
N PHE A 38 13.90 -10.22 -3.40
CA PHE A 38 14.20 -10.48 -1.98
C PHE A 38 12.92 -10.70 -1.17
N CYS A 39 11.84 -9.96 -1.44
CA CYS A 39 10.53 -10.18 -0.81
C CYS A 39 9.99 -11.58 -1.11
N ASP A 40 10.12 -12.06 -2.34
CA ASP A 40 9.66 -13.38 -2.76
C ASP A 40 10.50 -14.51 -2.17
N TRP A 41 11.83 -14.33 -2.10
CA TRP A 41 12.72 -15.34 -1.56
C TRP A 41 12.63 -15.44 -0.03
N THR A 42 12.66 -14.31 0.66
CA THR A 42 12.68 -14.27 2.14
C THR A 42 11.29 -14.37 2.76
N GLY A 43 10.23 -14.09 1.99
CA GLY A 43 8.86 -14.07 2.47
C GLY A 43 8.58 -12.99 3.52
N LEU A 44 9.47 -11.99 3.66
CA LEU A 44 9.31 -10.90 4.61
C LEU A 44 8.25 -9.91 4.11
N ASN A 45 7.17 -9.75 4.90
CA ASN A 45 6.06 -8.84 4.65
C ASN A 45 5.50 -8.95 3.23
N GLY A 46 4.95 -10.14 2.89
CA GLY A 46 4.21 -10.35 1.64
C GLY A 46 3.29 -9.17 1.40
N LYS A 47 3.64 -8.34 0.41
CA LYS A 47 2.85 -7.18 0.00
C LYS A 47 1.45 -7.72 -0.20
N VAL A 48 0.50 -7.30 0.63
CA VAL A 48 -0.90 -7.40 0.21
C VAL A 48 -0.94 -6.65 -1.11
N GLU A 49 -1.18 -7.36 -2.21
CA GLU A 49 -1.44 -6.74 -3.50
C GLU A 49 -2.71 -5.90 -3.33
N LEU A 50 -2.55 -4.67 -2.85
CA LEU A 50 -3.49 -3.60 -3.11
C LEU A 50 -3.26 -3.23 -4.56
N LYS A 51 -3.72 -4.11 -5.44
CA LYS A 51 -3.86 -3.86 -6.86
C LYS A 51 -4.86 -2.72 -6.99
N SER A 52 -4.37 -1.49 -6.83
CA SER A 52 -4.86 -0.31 -7.55
C SER A 52 -4.46 -0.42 -9.03
N ALA A 53 -4.49 -1.63 -9.61
CA ALA A 53 -4.71 -1.73 -11.04
C ALA A 53 -6.19 -1.45 -11.24
N ALA A 54 -6.51 -0.80 -12.35
CA ALA A 54 -7.83 -0.81 -12.95
C ALA A 54 -8.57 -2.09 -12.56
N ALA A 55 -9.64 -1.92 -11.76
CA ALA A 55 -10.32 -3.01 -11.11
C ALA A 55 -10.66 -4.10 -12.14
N PRO A 56 -10.15 -5.34 -12.01
CA PRO A 56 -10.84 -6.43 -12.65
C PRO A 56 -12.23 -6.48 -11.99
N GLU A 57 -13.29 -6.51 -12.81
CA GLU A 57 -14.64 -6.79 -12.33
C GLU A 57 -14.60 -8.12 -11.56
N VAL A 58 -14.56 -8.02 -10.24
CA VAL A 58 -14.85 -9.17 -9.38
C VAL A 58 -16.34 -9.36 -9.46
N LYS A 59 -16.79 -10.36 -10.23
CA LYS A 59 -18.12 -10.94 -10.08
C LYS A 59 -18.16 -11.62 -8.71
N SER A 60 -18.41 -10.81 -7.68
CA SER A 60 -18.52 -11.24 -6.30
C SER A 60 -19.93 -11.76 -6.08
N ASP A 61 -20.11 -13.07 -6.12
CA ASP A 61 -21.32 -13.75 -5.59
C ASP A 61 -21.40 -13.65 -4.05
N ASN A 62 -20.59 -12.80 -3.41
CA ASN A 62 -20.68 -12.46 -2.00
C ASN A 62 -21.43 -11.12 -1.83
N PRO A 63 -22.58 -11.09 -1.12
CA PRO A 63 -23.47 -9.93 -1.06
C PRO A 63 -22.97 -8.72 -0.24
N TYR A 64 -21.68 -8.67 0.15
CA TYR A 64 -21.19 -7.65 1.09
C TYR A 64 -20.05 -6.76 0.60
N LEU A 65 -19.63 -6.84 -0.67
CA LEU A 65 -18.44 -6.09 -1.12
C LEU A 65 -18.83 -4.82 -1.87
N VAL A 66 -18.73 -3.70 -1.15
CA VAL A 66 -18.24 -2.38 -1.56
C VAL A 66 -18.61 -1.92 -2.98
N SER A 67 -19.56 -0.97 -3.00
CA SER A 67 -19.79 -0.01 -4.07
C SER A 67 -18.49 0.68 -4.49
N THR A 68 -17.95 0.24 -5.62
CA THR A 68 -17.07 1.08 -6.44
C THR A 68 -17.89 2.28 -6.91
N GLU A 69 -17.57 3.46 -6.41
CA GLU A 69 -17.99 4.71 -7.02
C GLU A 69 -17.35 4.82 -8.41
N THR A 70 -18.16 4.65 -9.44
CA THR A 70 -17.92 5.26 -10.75
C THR A 70 -19.11 6.15 -11.07
N ALA A 71 -18.82 7.42 -11.31
CA ALA A 71 -19.71 8.43 -11.90
C ALA A 71 -20.42 7.85 -13.15
N GLU A 72 -21.64 8.18 -13.56
CA GLU A 72 -22.38 9.45 -13.64
C GLU A 72 -23.91 9.17 -13.72
N ALA A 73 -24.74 10.21 -13.55
CA ALA A 73 -26.21 10.30 -13.74
C ALA A 73 -27.08 9.73 -12.59
N GLN A 74 -27.94 10.48 -11.89
CA GLN A 74 -28.71 11.66 -12.27
C GLN A 74 -28.90 12.56 -11.02
N ALA A 75 -28.67 13.86 -11.18
CA ALA A 75 -29.20 14.85 -10.26
C ALA A 75 -30.73 14.88 -10.33
N ALA A 76 -31.33 15.11 -9.16
CA ALA A 76 -32.74 15.45 -8.89
C ALA A 76 -33.75 14.31 -9.06
N LEU A 77 -34.09 13.65 -7.95
CA LEU A 77 -35.13 14.11 -7.02
C LEU A 77 -35.01 13.31 -5.72
N ASP A 78 -35.38 13.97 -4.64
CA ASP A 78 -35.78 13.41 -3.35
C ASP A 78 -34.74 13.30 -2.21
N GLU A 79 -34.88 14.33 -1.39
CA GLU A 79 -34.50 14.57 -0.02
C GLU A 79 -34.59 13.34 0.90
N THR A 80 -33.49 12.61 1.15
CA THR A 80 -33.17 11.99 2.46
C THR A 80 -31.79 11.31 2.45
N ALA A 81 -30.76 12.02 2.90
CA ALA A 81 -29.54 11.39 3.41
C ALA A 81 -29.69 11.10 4.92
N PRO A 82 -29.14 10.01 5.49
CA PRO A 82 -28.79 8.73 4.89
C PRO A 82 -29.41 7.54 5.66
N ALA A 83 -29.89 6.52 4.97
CA ALA A 83 -30.20 5.21 5.56
C ALA A 83 -28.92 4.42 5.96
N ILE A 84 -27.95 5.09 6.60
CA ILE A 84 -26.78 4.50 7.28
C ILE A 84 -27.07 4.35 8.79
N ALA A 85 -28.24 4.75 9.27
CA ALA A 85 -28.54 4.82 10.70
C ALA A 85 -28.74 3.48 11.44
N ALA A 86 -28.64 2.31 10.81
CA ALA A 86 -28.89 1.03 11.49
C ALA A 86 -28.21 -0.21 10.86
N ARG A 87 -27.14 -0.05 10.08
CA ARG A 87 -26.43 -1.22 9.53
C ARG A 87 -25.48 -1.76 10.59
N GLU A 88 -25.86 -2.86 11.26
CA GLU A 88 -24.94 -3.59 12.14
C GLU A 88 -23.84 -4.25 11.30
N VAL A 89 -22.60 -3.90 11.60
CA VAL A 89 -21.41 -4.50 10.99
C VAL A 89 -20.71 -5.35 12.04
N ARG A 90 -20.47 -6.63 11.72
CA ARG A 90 -19.68 -7.53 12.57
C ARG A 90 -18.20 -7.33 12.30
N VAL A 91 -17.49 -6.78 13.28
CA VAL A 91 -16.03 -6.66 13.28
C VAL A 91 -15.45 -7.92 13.90
N GLN A 92 -14.41 -8.49 13.28
CA GLN A 92 -13.65 -9.61 13.82
C GLN A 92 -12.24 -9.15 14.19
N PHE A 93 -11.78 -9.57 15.36
CA PHE A 93 -10.43 -9.24 15.84
C PHE A 93 -9.52 -10.45 15.64
N ILE A 94 -8.59 -10.33 14.69
CA ILE A 94 -7.58 -11.35 14.44
C ILE A 94 -6.27 -10.96 15.15
N ALA A 95 -5.77 -11.85 16.00
CA ALA A 95 -4.45 -11.73 16.60
C ALA A 95 -3.62 -12.97 16.26
N LYS A 96 -2.37 -12.76 15.86
CA LYS A 96 -1.40 -13.83 15.63
C LYS A 96 -0.20 -13.59 16.52
N ALA A 97 -0.11 -14.33 17.61
CA ALA A 97 1.08 -14.37 18.45
C ALA A 97 2.04 -15.46 17.94
N ASP A 98 3.31 -15.14 17.76
CA ASP A 98 4.35 -16.13 17.52
C ASP A 98 4.78 -16.77 18.86
N ARG A 99 5.26 -18.02 18.83
CA ARG A 99 5.73 -18.74 20.02
C ARG A 99 7.03 -18.15 20.60
N SER A 100 7.67 -17.22 19.88
CA SER A 100 8.92 -16.55 20.25
C SER A 100 8.73 -15.33 21.15
N ILE A 101 7.51 -14.79 21.29
CA ILE A 101 7.23 -13.63 22.14
C ILE A 101 6.72 -14.05 23.54
N PRO A 102 7.24 -13.46 24.63
CA PRO A 102 6.90 -13.85 26.01
C PRO A 102 5.55 -13.30 26.52
N TRP A 103 4.79 -12.59 25.68
CA TRP A 103 3.54 -11.93 26.05
C TRP A 103 2.32 -12.65 25.45
N ASP A 104 1.24 -12.79 26.22
CA ASP A 104 -0.02 -13.41 25.78
C ASP A 104 -0.88 -12.40 25.00
N PHE A 105 -0.63 -12.27 23.70
CA PHE A 105 -1.38 -11.37 22.83
C PHE A 105 -2.57 -12.10 22.20
N LYS A 106 -3.74 -11.93 22.81
CA LYS A 106 -5.03 -12.43 22.31
C LYS A 106 -6.12 -11.35 22.47
N PRO A 107 -7.10 -11.30 21.56
CA PRO A 107 -8.18 -10.35 21.67
C PRO A 107 -9.07 -10.70 22.86
N VAL A 108 -9.64 -9.68 23.52
CA VAL A 108 -10.58 -9.89 24.63
C VAL A 108 -11.90 -10.48 24.13
N ASN A 109 -12.37 -10.02 22.95
CA ASN A 109 -13.51 -10.55 22.23
C ASN A 109 -13.09 -10.85 20.78
N ASN A 110 -13.48 -12.00 20.23
CA ASN A 110 -13.15 -12.36 18.84
C ASN A 110 -14.00 -11.62 17.82
N SER A 111 -15.16 -11.08 18.22
CA SER A 111 -16.03 -10.28 17.37
C SER A 111 -16.94 -9.34 18.16
N ILE A 112 -17.36 -8.25 17.51
CA ILE A 112 -18.36 -7.30 18.03
C ILE A 112 -19.22 -6.78 16.88
N ASN A 113 -20.51 -6.55 17.14
CA ASN A 113 -21.39 -5.85 16.20
C ASN A 113 -21.38 -4.35 16.54
N VAL A 114 -21.10 -3.51 15.56
CA VAL A 114 -21.09 -2.05 15.72
C VAL A 114 -21.94 -1.39 14.65
N VAL A 115 -22.56 -0.26 15.00
CA VAL A 115 -23.24 0.60 14.03
C VAL A 115 -22.25 1.71 13.63
N PRO A 116 -21.81 1.78 12.36
CA PRO A 116 -20.88 2.81 11.91
C PRO A 116 -21.41 4.22 12.21
N GLY A 117 -20.55 5.09 12.75
CA GLY A 117 -20.90 6.47 13.08
C GLY A 117 -21.46 6.70 14.49
N LYS A 118 -21.67 5.65 15.29
CA LYS A 118 -21.88 5.77 16.74
C LYS A 118 -20.61 5.33 17.46
N ALA A 119 -19.99 6.21 18.23
CA ALA A 119 -18.97 5.82 19.20
C ALA A 119 -19.70 5.23 20.43
N SER A 120 -19.29 4.03 20.85
CA SER A 120 -19.82 3.37 22.06
C SER A 120 -19.40 4.09 23.34
#